data_AF-A0A7R9S3W3-F1
#
_entry.id   AF-A0A7R9S3W3-F1
#
_cell.length_a   1.000
_cell.length_b   1.000
_cell.length_c   1.000
_cell.angle_alpha   90.00
_cell.angle_beta   90.00
_cell.angle_gamma   90.00
#
_symmetry.space_group_name_H-M   'P 1'
#
loop_
_entity.id
_entity.type
_entity.pdbx_description
1 polymer ?
#
loop_
_entity_poly.entity_id
_entity_poly.type
_entity_poly.pdbx_seq_one_letter_code
_entity_poly.pdbx_strand_id
1 'polypeptide(L)'
;MAENSQFFMTDIARVKVMKAGVPQRSIHGPLIFILYLNFPVTQHCFKRLLEDGVKLKASIPGKKGVLRLLQEAINKAEFWFSSWRCKTMMEVLSVVLFNCGRPL
;
A
#
# COMPACT_ATOMS: atom_id res chain seq x y z
N MET A 1 -48.69 -29.09 -19.69
CA MET A 1 -48.46 -27.78 -20.34
C MET A 1 -48.48 -26.70 -19.27
N ALA A 2 -47.62 -25.70 -19.44
CA ALA A 2 -47.38 -24.53 -18.58
C ALA A 2 -46.42 -24.75 -17.38
N GLU A 3 -45.13 -24.68 -17.70
CA GLU A 3 -44.12 -24.04 -16.86
C GLU A 3 -44.66 -22.69 -16.36
N ASN A 4 -44.48 -22.40 -15.08
CA ASN A 4 -44.35 -21.03 -14.59
C ASN A 4 -43.27 -21.02 -13.51
N SER A 5 -42.08 -20.72 -14.00
CA SER A 5 -40.83 -20.44 -13.31
C SER A 5 -41.02 -19.37 -12.24
N GLN A 6 -41.35 -19.80 -11.02
CA GLN A 6 -41.12 -19.01 -9.82
C GLN A 6 -39.66 -19.14 -9.39
N PHE A 7 -38.76 -18.54 -10.18
CA PHE A 7 -37.47 -18.08 -9.67
C PHE A 7 -37.74 -16.88 -8.74
N PHE A 8 -38.23 -17.14 -7.54
CA PHE A 8 -38.18 -16.15 -6.46
C PHE A 8 -36.73 -16.07 -5.98
N MET A 9 -35.96 -15.28 -6.74
CA MET A 9 -34.69 -14.71 -6.36
C MET A 9 -34.88 -13.94 -5.04
N THR A 10 -34.67 -14.64 -3.93
CA THR A 10 -34.63 -14.07 -2.57
C THR A 10 -33.24 -14.23 -1.97
N ASP A 11 -32.21 -14.00 -2.78
CA ASP A 11 -30.94 -13.53 -2.27
C ASP A 11 -31.05 -12.01 -2.07
N ILE A 12 -31.75 -11.62 -1.00
CA ILE A 12 -31.66 -10.25 -0.50
C ILE A 12 -30.21 -10.08 -0.07
N ALA A 13 -29.41 -9.40 -0.91
CA ALA A 13 -28.01 -9.13 -0.65
C ALA A 13 -27.88 -8.56 0.77
N ARG A 14 -27.29 -9.33 1.69
CA ARG A 14 -27.08 -8.88 3.06
C ARG A 14 -26.17 -7.66 3.01
N VAL A 15 -26.75 -6.47 3.18
CA VAL A 15 -26.01 -5.21 3.23
C VAL A 15 -25.15 -5.23 4.48
N LYS A 16 -23.86 -5.53 4.30
CA LYS A 16 -22.89 -5.50 5.38
C LYS A 16 -22.33 -4.09 5.49
N VAL A 17 -22.68 -3.40 6.57
CA VAL A 17 -22.08 -2.09 6.88
C VAL A 17 -20.60 -2.29 7.19
N MET A 18 -19.73 -1.75 6.33
CA MET A 18 -18.29 -1.76 6.58
C MET A 18 -17.94 -0.66 7.58
N LYS A 19 -17.24 -1.02 8.67
CA LYS A 19 -16.78 -0.07 9.69
C LYS A 19 -15.51 0.69 9.27
N ALA A 20 -14.75 0.15 8.32
CA ALA A 20 -13.52 0.73 7.81
C ALA A 20 -13.21 0.18 6.40
N GLY A 21 -12.43 0.94 5.64
CA GLY A 21 -12.02 0.60 4.28
C GLY A 21 -12.86 1.28 3.20
N VAL A 22 -12.42 1.15 1.95
CA VAL A 22 -13.13 1.65 0.78
C VAL A 22 -13.61 0.45 -0.04
N PRO A 23 -14.85 0.47 -0.57
CA PRO A 23 -15.33 -0.59 -1.43
C PRO A 23 -14.37 -0.87 -2.59
N GLN A 24 -14.04 -2.14 -2.80
CA GLN A 24 -13.24 -2.56 -3.95
C GLN A 24 -13.96 -2.16 -5.24
N ARG A 25 -13.21 -1.69 -6.24
CA ARG A 25 -13.72 -1.15 -7.52
C ARG A 25 -14.52 0.14 -7.41
N SER A 26 -14.49 0.83 -6.26
CA SER A 26 -14.98 2.20 -6.18
C SER A 26 -14.18 3.11 -7.12
N ILE A 27 -14.88 3.92 -7.91
CA ILE A 27 -14.27 4.93 -8.80
C ILE A 27 -13.41 5.92 -7.99
N HIS A 28 -13.83 6.24 -6.77
CA HIS A 28 -13.11 7.16 -5.88
C HIS A 28 -12.07 6.45 -4.99
N GLY A 29 -12.04 5.11 -5.01
CA GLY A 29 -11.11 4.32 -4.21
C GLY A 29 -9.64 4.69 -4.41
N PRO A 30 -9.16 4.78 -5.66
CA PRO A 30 -7.78 5.19 -5.95
C PRO A 30 -7.45 6.59 -5.42
N LEU A 31 -8.36 7.56 -5.52
CA LEU A 31 -8.13 8.92 -5.03
C LEU A 31 -7.99 8.94 -3.50
N ILE A 32 -8.90 8.27 -2.80
CA ILE A 32 -8.86 8.15 -1.33
C ILE A 32 -7.56 7.46 -0.91
N PHE A 33 -7.16 6.41 -1.62
CA PHE A 33 -5.91 5.69 -1.37
C PHE A 33 -4.67 6.59 -1.50
N ILE A 34 -4.59 7.41 -2.56
CA ILE A 34 -3.47 8.35 -2.77
C ILE A 34 -3.42 9.39 -1.63
N LEU A 35 -4.56 9.96 -1.25
CA LEU A 35 -4.63 10.93 -0.15
C LEU A 35 -4.19 10.30 1.17
N TYR A 36 -4.58 9.05 1.40
CA TYR A 36 -4.27 8.32 2.63
C TYR A 36 -2.79 7.91 2.73
N LEU A 37 -2.16 7.59 1.60
CA LEU A 37 -0.75 7.14 1.53
C LEU A 37 0.29 8.27 1.52
N ASN A 38 -0.09 9.46 1.99
CA ASN A 38 0.82 10.59 2.05
C ASN A 38 1.75 10.59 3.29
N PHE A 39 2.41 9.46 3.58
CA PHE A 39 3.34 9.37 4.71
C PHE A 39 4.67 10.11 4.46
N PRO A 40 5.31 10.68 5.50
CA PRO A 40 6.55 11.42 5.35
C PRO A 40 7.75 10.51 5.04
N VAL A 41 8.68 11.00 4.21
CA VAL A 41 9.98 10.34 3.94
C VAL A 41 11.14 11.22 4.40
N THR A 42 12.27 10.59 4.76
CA THR A 42 13.52 11.25 5.13
C THR A 42 14.13 12.03 3.95
N GLN A 43 14.94 13.05 4.27
CA GLN A 43 15.76 13.72 3.26
C GLN A 43 16.65 12.70 2.54
N HIS A 44 16.84 12.88 1.24
CA HIS A 44 17.56 11.94 0.35
C HIS A 44 16.88 10.58 0.12
N CYS A 45 15.64 10.39 0.60
CA CYS A 45 14.77 9.28 0.25
C CYS A 45 13.61 9.74 -0.63
N PHE A 46 13.30 8.96 -1.65
CA PHE A 46 12.19 9.16 -2.57
C PHE A 46 11.19 8.02 -2.40
N LYS A 47 9.90 8.36 -2.25
CA LYS A 47 8.81 7.38 -2.33
C LYS A 47 8.18 7.42 -3.72
N ARG A 48 7.82 6.26 -4.23
CA ARG A 48 6.96 6.11 -5.41
C ARG A 48 5.85 5.14 -5.11
N LEU A 49 4.61 5.59 -5.30
CA LEU A 49 3.43 4.73 -5.25
C LEU A 49 3.33 3.94 -6.55
N LEU A 50 3.08 2.64 -6.44
CA LEU A 50 2.78 1.72 -7.53
C LEU A 50 1.47 0.99 -7.22
N GLU A 51 0.97 0.24 -8.20
CA GLU A 51 -0.29 -0.50 -8.10
C GLU A 51 -0.27 -1.57 -7.00
N ASP A 52 0.90 -2.17 -6.78
CA ASP A 52 1.14 -3.28 -5.85
C ASP A 52 1.75 -2.84 -4.50
N GLY A 53 2.15 -1.58 -4.36
CA GLY A 53 2.75 -1.10 -3.12
C GLY A 53 3.54 0.20 -3.25
N VAL A 54 4.49 0.39 -2.33
CA VAL A 54 5.32 1.61 -2.27
C VAL A 54 6.79 1.22 -2.41
N LYS A 55 7.49 1.86 -3.34
CA LYS A 55 8.94 1.74 -3.47
C LYS A 55 9.63 2.92 -2.81
N LEU A 56 10.61 2.62 -1.96
CA LEU A 56 11.50 3.59 -1.33
C LEU A 56 12.87 3.51 -2.01
N LYS A 57 13.41 4.68 -2.38
CA LYS A 57 14.74 4.80 -2.99
C LYS A 57 15.56 5.82 -2.21
N ALA A 58 16.73 5.41 -1.73
CA ALA A 58 17.73 6.31 -1.17
C ALA A 58 18.96 6.39 -2.09
N SER A 59 19.56 7.57 -2.20
CA SER A 59 20.75 7.77 -3.03
C SER A 59 21.76 8.64 -2.30
N ILE A 60 22.73 7.99 -1.66
CA ILE A 60 23.87 8.66 -1.01
C ILE A 60 25.16 7.85 -1.20
N PRO A 61 26.33 8.49 -1.10
CA PRO A 61 27.61 7.78 -1.13
C PRO A 61 27.73 6.81 0.04
N GLY A 62 28.11 5.56 -0.25
CA GLY A 62 28.41 4.54 0.76
C GLY A 62 27.24 3.64 1.17
N LYS A 63 27.45 2.33 1.08
CA LYS A 63 26.45 1.29 1.36
C LYS A 63 25.82 1.40 2.76
N LYS A 64 26.63 1.61 3.80
CA LYS A 64 26.14 1.71 5.19
C LYS A 64 25.20 2.90 5.39
N GLY A 65 25.49 4.03 4.76
CA GLY A 65 24.64 5.21 4.82
C GLY A 65 23.29 4.96 4.16
N VAL A 66 23.29 4.38 2.94
CA VAL A 66 22.06 4.05 2.20
C VAL A 66 21.15 3.14 3.03
N LEU A 67 21.71 2.08 3.63
CA LEU A 67 20.94 1.16 4.47
C LEU A 67 20.37 1.85 5.70
N ARG A 68 21.14 2.73 6.35
CA ARG A 68 20.67 3.49 7.52
C ARG A 68 19.48 4.39 7.15
N LEU A 69 19.59 5.14 6.04
CA LEU A 69 18.51 6.01 5.57
C LEU A 69 17.25 5.24 5.18
N LEU A 70 17.41 4.09 4.51
CA LEU A 70 16.29 3.22 4.17
C LEU A 70 15.60 2.68 5.43
N GLN A 71 16.37 2.24 6.43
CA GLN A 71 15.80 1.79 7.69
C GLN A 71 15.07 2.92 8.43
N GLU A 72 15.63 4.13 8.46
CA GLU A 72 14.97 5.30 9.03
C GLU A 72 13.66 5.63 8.29
N ALA A 73 13.65 5.54 6.97
CA ALA A 73 12.45 5.76 6.16
C ALA A 73 11.38 4.69 6.44
N ILE A 74 11.78 3.43 6.58
CA ILE A 74 10.90 2.32 6.94
C ILE A 74 10.29 2.54 8.33
N ASN A 75 11.10 2.87 9.34
CA ASN A 75 10.62 3.12 10.70
C ASN A 75 9.61 4.27 10.76
N LYS A 76 9.84 5.34 9.98
CA LYS A 76 8.90 6.46 9.86
C LYS A 76 7.60 6.05 9.18
N ALA A 77 7.70 5.25 8.12
CA ALA A 77 6.53 4.71 7.43
C ALA A 77 5.71 3.81 8.37
N GLU A 78 6.35 2.90 9.10
CA GLU A 78 5.68 2.03 10.09
C GLU A 78 5.00 2.84 11.19
N PHE A 79 5.67 3.86 11.73
CA PHE A 79 5.07 4.74 12.73
C PHE A 79 3.83 5.45 12.19
N TRP A 80 3.90 5.96 10.95
CA TRP A 80 2.75 6.56 10.28
C TRP A 80 1.64 5.53 10.11
N PHE A 81 1.90 4.38 9.49
CA PHE A 81 0.89 3.34 9.27
C PHE A 81 0.24 2.87 10.57
N SER A 82 1.03 2.72 11.64
CA SER A 82 0.52 2.37 12.97
C SER A 82 -0.42 3.45 13.52
N SER A 83 -0.07 4.72 13.36
CA SER A 83 -0.92 5.86 13.76
C SER A 83 -2.25 5.88 13.00
N TRP A 84 -2.22 5.47 11.73
CA TRP A 84 -3.39 5.36 10.86
C TRP A 84 -4.07 3.98 10.92
N ARG A 85 -3.65 3.09 11.82
CA ARG A 85 -4.20 1.73 12.00
C ARG A 85 -4.15 0.86 10.73
N CYS A 86 -3.15 1.11 9.88
CA CYS A 86 -2.84 0.26 8.73
C CYS A 86 -1.90 -0.86 9.12
N LYS A 87 -2.16 -2.06 8.59
CA LYS A 87 -1.25 -3.19 8.72
C LYS A 87 -0.24 -3.16 7.58
N THR A 88 1.04 -3.01 7.91
CA THR A 88 2.14 -3.13 6.94
C THR A 88 2.54 -4.61 6.80
N MET A 89 2.74 -5.08 5.56
CA MET A 89 3.26 -6.43 5.29
C MET A 89 4.78 -6.37 5.09
N MET A 90 5.52 -6.43 6.19
CA MET A 90 6.99 -6.34 6.15
C MET A 90 7.65 -7.59 5.56
N GLU A 91 6.94 -8.72 5.53
CA GLU A 91 7.42 -10.01 4.98
C GLU A 91 7.71 -9.96 3.48
N VAL A 92 7.08 -9.02 2.76
CA VAL A 92 7.23 -8.86 1.30
C VAL A 92 8.31 -7.82 0.96
N LEU A 93 8.96 -7.23 1.97
CA LEU A 93 9.93 -6.16 1.76
C LEU A 93 11.23 -6.72 1.17
N SER A 94 11.56 -6.26 -0.04
CA SER A 94 12.80 -6.59 -0.73
C SER A 94 13.68 -5.35 -0.85
N VAL A 95 14.98 -5.52 -0.57
CA VAL A 95 15.98 -4.46 -0.70
C VAL A 95 16.91 -4.83 -1.84
N VAL A 96 16.99 -3.94 -2.85
CA VAL A 96 17.93 -4.06 -3.96
C VAL A 96 18.89 -2.89 -3.90
N LEU A 97 20.18 -3.19 -3.81
CA LEU A 97 21.24 -2.18 -3.82
C LEU A 97 21.81 -2.06 -5.23
N PHE A 98 22.09 -0.83 -5.65
CA PHE A 98 22.71 -0.55 -6.94
C PHE A 98 24.06 0.12 -6.74
N ASN A 99 25.05 -0.28 -7.53
CA ASN A 99 26.33 0.40 -7.68
C ASN A 99 26.56 0.71 -9.17
N CYS A 100 26.69 2.00 -9.52
CA CYS A 100 26.84 2.45 -10.91
C CYS A 100 25.83 1.85 -11.89
N GLY A 101 24.56 1.74 -11.48
CA GLY A 101 23.47 1.20 -12.30
C GLY A 101 23.39 -0.33 -12.37
N ARG A 102 24.32 -1.07 -11.74
CA ARG A 102 24.27 -2.53 -11.62
C ARG A 102 23.77 -2.95 -10.24
N PRO A 103 22.90 -3.96 -10.12
CA PRO A 103 22.56 -4.52 -8.83
C PRO A 103 23.80 -5.14 -8.18
N LEU A 104 23.95 -4.93 -6.87
CA LEU A 104 24.98 -5.53 -6.02
C LEU A 104 24.57 -6.92 -5.51
#